data_AF-A0A5B7C3N5-F1
#
_entry.id   AF-A0A5B7C3N5-F1
#
_cell.length_a   1.000
_cell.length_b   1.000
_cell.length_c   1.000
_cell.angle_alpha   90.00
_cell.angle_beta   90.00
_cell.angle_gamma   90.00
#
_symmetry.space_group_name_H-M   'P 1'
#
loop_
_entity.id
_entity.type
_entity.pdbx_description
1 polymer ?
#
loop_
_entity_poly.entity_id
_entity_poly.type
_entity_poly.pdbx_seq_one_letter_code
_entity_poly.pdbx_strand_id
1 'polypeptide(L)'
;RLLASDHLEWWYHGPPHCQHMMRMLTGKLRHTEFKFKPRRIASVGDLVITEGWEGLEAYWVHVWTLKDGIITQFREYFNTSITVLRESELGNKKLWQSETQEGLNCSLPDLMLAI
;
A
#
# COMPACT_ATOMS: atom_id res chain seq x y z
N ARG A 1 -2.45 -17.06 -9.85
CA ARG A 1 -1.11 -16.64 -10.33
C ARG A 1 -1.14 -15.12 -10.48
N LEU A 2 -0.27 -14.39 -9.77
CA LEU A 2 -0.10 -12.95 -9.97
C LEU A 2 0.60 -12.71 -11.32
N LEU A 3 0.13 -11.73 -12.09
CA LEU A 3 0.73 -11.33 -13.36
C LEU A 3 1.27 -9.90 -13.18
N ALA A 4 2.59 -9.78 -13.17
CA ALA A 4 3.28 -8.50 -13.11
C ALA A 4 3.99 -8.26 -14.45
N SER A 5 4.09 -6.99 -14.83
CA SER A 5 4.87 -6.53 -15.98
C SER A 5 6.35 -6.85 -15.79
N ASP A 6 7.06 -7.14 -16.88
CA ASP A 6 8.52 -7.27 -16.90
C ASP A 6 9.23 -5.96 -16.50
N HIS A 7 8.50 -4.84 -16.54
CA HIS A 7 8.96 -3.51 -16.14
C HIS A 7 8.20 -2.99 -14.90
N LEU A 8 7.90 -3.87 -13.94
CA LEU A 8 7.24 -3.48 -12.69
C LEU A 8 8.02 -2.36 -11.98
N GLU A 9 7.38 -1.20 -11.81
CA GLU A 9 7.94 -0.11 -11.00
C GLU A 9 7.57 -0.32 -9.52
N TRP A 10 8.54 -0.12 -8.64
CA TRP A 10 8.40 -0.35 -7.21
C TRP A 10 8.76 0.90 -6.39
N TRP A 11 7.97 1.18 -5.36
CA TRP A 11 8.31 2.18 -4.33
C TRP A 11 8.08 1.66 -2.92
N TYR A 12 8.89 2.16 -2.00
CA TYR A 12 8.77 1.86 -0.58
C TYR A 12 8.88 3.13 0.24
N HIS A 13 8.01 3.25 1.25
CA HIS A 13 8.10 4.28 2.27
C HIS A 13 7.87 3.67 3.65
N GLY A 14 8.82 3.85 4.56
CA GLY A 14 8.75 3.31 5.91
C GLY A 14 10.14 2.99 6.46
N PRO A 15 10.22 2.31 7.62
CA PRO A 15 11.49 1.94 8.24
C PRO A 15 12.31 1.01 7.32
N PRO A 16 13.65 1.17 7.19
CA PRO A 16 14.46 0.35 6.27
C PRO A 16 14.38 -1.18 6.49
N HIS A 17 14.04 -1.60 7.71
CA HIS A 17 13.91 -3.02 8.06
C HIS A 17 12.56 -3.63 7.66
N CYS A 18 11.53 -2.82 7.38
CA CYS A 18 10.17 -3.29 7.07
C CYS A 18 9.89 -3.51 5.58
N GLN A 19 10.92 -3.59 4.71
CA GLN A 19 10.76 -3.85 3.26
C GLN A 19 10.40 -5.32 2.96
N HIS A 20 9.38 -5.85 3.62
CA HIS A 20 9.04 -7.27 3.64
C HIS A 20 8.54 -7.75 2.27
N MET A 21 7.63 -7.02 1.62
CA MET A 21 7.05 -7.46 0.36
C MET A 21 8.06 -7.36 -0.79
N MET A 22 8.91 -6.32 -0.83
CA MET A 22 10.01 -6.24 -1.81
C MET A 22 10.96 -7.44 -1.70
N ARG A 23 11.39 -7.76 -0.48
CA ARG A 23 12.31 -8.88 -0.27
C ARG A 23 11.66 -10.22 -0.63
N MET A 24 10.34 -10.35 -0.45
CA MET A 24 9.58 -11.51 -0.91
C MET A 24 9.53 -11.58 -2.45
N LEU A 25 9.15 -10.50 -3.14
CA LEU A 25 9.04 -10.45 -4.60
C LEU A 25 10.39 -10.68 -5.31
N THR A 26 11.49 -10.25 -4.70
CA THR A 26 12.85 -10.42 -5.24
C THR A 26 13.52 -11.73 -4.82
N GLY A 27 12.83 -12.59 -4.06
CA GLY A 27 13.38 -13.85 -3.57
C GLY A 27 14.52 -13.70 -2.55
N LYS A 28 14.77 -12.49 -2.04
CA LYS A 28 15.76 -12.21 -0.97
C LYS A 28 15.31 -12.76 0.39
N LEU A 29 14.00 -12.90 0.60
CA LEU A 29 13.44 -13.57 1.77
C LEU A 29 12.91 -14.96 1.38
N ARG A 30 13.46 -16.01 2.00
CA ARG A 30 13.00 -17.40 1.79
C ARG A 30 11.82 -17.79 2.69
N HIS A 31 11.65 -17.10 3.82
CA HIS A 31 10.54 -17.25 4.76
C HIS A 31 10.18 -15.87 5.31
N THR A 32 8.90 -15.49 5.24
CA THR A 32 8.42 -14.21 5.78
C THR A 32 8.07 -14.37 7.25
N GLU A 33 8.88 -13.77 8.13
CA GLU A 33 8.51 -13.55 9.53
C GLU A 33 7.25 -12.66 9.60
N PHE A 34 7.18 -11.66 8.72
CA PHE A 34 6.05 -10.75 8.59
C PHE A 34 4.87 -11.40 7.86
N LYS A 35 3.67 -11.36 8.45
CA LYS A 35 2.43 -11.89 7.89
C LYS A 35 1.50 -10.76 7.47
N PHE A 36 1.43 -10.52 6.16
CA PHE A 36 0.42 -9.65 5.59
C PHE A 36 -0.99 -10.25 5.73
N LYS A 37 -1.79 -9.70 6.64
CA LYS A 37 -3.22 -10.01 6.79
C LYS A 37 -4.05 -8.77 6.45
N PRO A 38 -4.51 -8.62 5.19
CA PRO A 38 -5.30 -7.46 4.80
C PRO A 38 -6.60 -7.44 5.60
N ARG A 39 -6.93 -6.27 6.14
CA ARG A 39 -8.20 -6.03 6.84
C ARG A 39 -9.18 -5.27 5.98
N ARG A 40 -8.68 -4.41 5.10
CA ARG A 40 -9.50 -3.70 4.12
C ARG A 40 -8.84 -3.75 2.76
N ILE A 41 -9.67 -3.95 1.76
CA ILE A 41 -9.32 -4.00 0.35
C ILE A 41 -10.27 -3.06 -0.38
N ALA A 42 -9.73 -2.18 -1.23
CA ALA A 42 -10.49 -1.25 -2.02
C ALA A 42 -9.97 -1.22 -3.46
N SER A 43 -10.86 -0.97 -4.41
CA SER A 43 -10.51 -0.65 -5.79
C SER A 43 -10.87 0.80 -6.08
N VAL A 44 -9.93 1.56 -6.65
CA VAL A 44 -10.07 2.98 -6.95
C VAL A 44 -9.45 3.25 -8.33
N GLY A 45 -10.29 3.29 -9.36
CA GLY A 45 -9.80 3.35 -10.74
C GLY A 45 -8.93 2.13 -11.04
N ASP A 46 -7.72 2.38 -11.53
CA ASP A 46 -6.73 1.34 -11.85
C ASP A 46 -5.94 0.85 -10.61
N LEU A 47 -6.27 1.36 -9.42
CA LEU A 47 -5.62 0.95 -8.18
C LEU A 47 -6.40 -0.17 -7.48
N VAL A 48 -5.66 -1.12 -6.92
CA VAL A 48 -6.10 -1.99 -5.83
C VAL A 48 -5.29 -1.62 -4.60
N ILE A 49 -5.98 -1.25 -3.53
CA ILE A 49 -5.39 -0.80 -2.27
C ILE A 49 -5.73 -1.82 -1.19
N THR A 50 -4.74 -2.28 -0.45
CA THR A 50 -4.92 -3.18 0.69
C THR A 50 -4.20 -2.64 1.90
N GLU A 51 -4.86 -2.63 3.05
CA GLU A 51 -4.26 -2.18 4.32
C GLU A 51 -4.47 -3.20 5.43
N GLY A 52 -3.57 -3.17 6.42
CA GLY A 52 -3.66 -4.02 7.58
C GLY A 52 -2.62 -3.68 8.64
N TRP A 53 -2.59 -4.51 9.69
CA TRP A 53 -1.64 -4.40 10.78
C TRP A 53 -1.01 -5.76 11.07
N GLU A 54 0.24 -5.74 11.51
CA GLU A 54 0.85 -6.87 12.21
C GLU A 54 1.07 -6.48 13.67
N GLY A 55 0.37 -7.17 14.57
CA GLY A 55 0.38 -6.84 16.00
C GLY A 55 -0.11 -5.41 16.26
N LEU A 56 0.51 -4.75 17.24
CA LEU A 56 0.26 -3.34 17.58
C LEU A 56 1.34 -2.40 17.02
N GLU A 57 2.35 -2.93 16.33
CA GLU A 57 3.61 -2.21 16.07
C GLU A 57 3.76 -1.78 14.61
N ALA A 58 3.08 -2.46 13.68
CA ALA A 58 3.23 -2.19 12.25
C ALA A 58 1.87 -2.04 11.56
N TYR A 59 1.60 -0.84 11.06
CA TYR A 59 0.57 -0.60 10.07
C TYR A 59 1.18 -0.62 8.67
N TRP A 60 0.46 -1.16 7.69
CA TRP A 60 0.93 -1.18 6.31
C TRP A 60 -0.19 -0.92 5.31
N VAL A 61 0.17 -0.28 4.20
CA VAL A 61 -0.67 -0.07 3.02
C VAL A 61 0.10 -0.50 1.79
N HIS A 62 -0.56 -1.26 0.95
CA HIS A 62 -0.07 -1.74 -0.34
C HIS A 62 -0.96 -1.17 -1.43
N VAL A 63 -0.37 -0.46 -2.39
CA VAL A 63 -1.07 0.13 -3.53
C VAL A 63 -0.54 -0.52 -4.80
N TRP A 64 -1.40 -1.28 -5.47
CA TRP A 64 -1.12 -1.98 -6.71
C TRP A 64 -1.78 -1.23 -7.86
N THR A 65 -1.02 -0.82 -8.86
CA THR A 65 -1.59 -0.27 -10.10
C THR A 65 -1.69 -1.38 -11.13
N LEU A 66 -2.88 -1.53 -11.71
CA LEU A 66 -3.16 -2.51 -12.74
C LEU A 66 -3.43 -1.81 -14.07
N LYS A 67 -2.94 -2.40 -15.15
CA LYS A 67 -3.31 -2.05 -16.52
C LYS A 67 -3.67 -3.32 -17.27
N ASP A 68 -4.90 -3.40 -17.77
CA ASP A 68 -5.41 -4.59 -18.48
C ASP A 68 -5.25 -5.90 -17.66
N GLY A 69 -5.41 -5.81 -16.34
CA GLY A 69 -5.26 -6.93 -15.41
C GLY A 69 -3.80 -7.31 -15.09
N ILE A 70 -2.82 -6.58 -15.60
CA ILE A 70 -1.39 -6.76 -15.34
C ILE A 70 -0.93 -5.71 -14.32
N ILE A 71 -0.20 -6.14 -13.28
CA ILE A 71 0.38 -5.23 -12.29
C ILE A 71 1.57 -4.50 -12.92
N THR A 72 1.48 -3.18 -13.02
CA THR A 72 2.52 -2.32 -13.61
C THR A 72 3.29 -1.54 -12.57
N GLN A 73 2.67 -1.26 -11.42
CA GLN A 73 3.31 -0.56 -10.31
C GLN A 73 2.90 -1.19 -8.97
N PHE A 74 3.83 -1.17 -8.02
CA PHE A 74 3.53 -1.51 -6.64
C PHE A 74 4.20 -0.54 -5.67
N ARG A 75 3.42 -0.03 -4.70
CA ARG A 75 3.90 0.86 -3.64
C ARG A 75 3.58 0.26 -2.29
N GLU A 76 4.60 0.16 -1.44
CA GLU A 76 4.47 -0.32 -0.07
C GLU A 76 4.75 0.82 0.91
N TYR A 77 3.82 1.03 1.83
CA TYR A 77 3.89 2.04 2.88
C TYR A 77 3.79 1.36 4.24
N PHE A 78 4.73 1.65 5.14
CA PHE A 78 4.72 1.19 6.52
C PHE A 78 4.61 2.38 7.47
N ASN A 79 3.79 2.22 8.51
CA ASN A 79 3.52 3.23 9.53
C ASN A 79 3.20 4.60 8.92
N THR A 80 2.44 4.60 7.82
CA THR A 80 2.10 5.78 7.03
C THR A 80 0.70 5.60 6.48
N SER A 81 -0.18 6.56 6.76
CA SER A 81 -1.52 6.63 6.20
C SER A 81 -1.48 7.14 4.77
N ILE A 82 -2.41 6.67 3.95
CA ILE A 82 -2.55 7.06 2.56
C ILE A 82 -3.94 7.63 2.32
N THR A 83 -3.97 8.78 1.66
CA THR A 83 -5.20 9.40 1.16
C THR A 83 -5.15 9.46 -0.36
N VAL A 84 -6.06 8.78 -1.03
CA VAL A 84 -6.17 8.80 -2.50
C VAL A 84 -7.13 9.89 -2.94
N LEU A 85 -6.66 10.70 -3.86
CA LEU A 85 -7.37 11.86 -4.38
C LEU A 85 -7.45 11.78 -5.90
N ARG A 86 -8.53 12.32 -6.46
CA ARG A 86 -8.65 12.58 -7.89
C ARG A 86 -8.87 14.06 -8.10
N GLU A 87 -8.10 14.64 -9.00
CA GLU A 87 -8.29 16.02 -9.42
C GLU A 87 -9.61 16.17 -10.19
N SER A 88 -10.34 17.26 -9.92
CA SER A 88 -11.58 17.58 -10.61
C SER A 88 -11.74 19.09 -10.73
N GLU A 89 -12.68 19.54 -11.58
CA GLU A 89 -12.95 20.98 -11.79
C GLU A 89 -13.35 21.72 -10.51
N LEU A 90 -13.91 20.99 -9.53
CA LEU A 90 -14.31 21.52 -8.22
C LEU A 90 -13.21 21.38 -7.14
N GLY A 91 -11.99 20.99 -7.55
CA GLY A 91 -10.86 20.70 -6.67
C GLY A 91 -10.63 19.20 -6.43
N ASN A 92 -9.75 18.88 -5.49
CA ASN A 92 -9.37 17.49 -5.20
C ASN A 92 -10.49 16.73 -4.49
N LYS A 93 -11.01 15.69 -5.15
CA LYS A 93 -12.00 14.78 -4.58
C LYS A 93 -11.28 13.63 -3.88
N LYS A 94 -11.55 13.45 -2.58
CA LYS A 94 -11.10 12.26 -1.85
C LYS A 94 -11.85 11.02 -2.31
N LEU A 95 -11.10 10.02 -2.78
CA LEU A 95 -11.64 8.75 -3.25
C LEU A 95 -11.51 7.64 -2.22
N TRP A 96 -10.41 7.64 -1.47
CA TRP A 96 -10.15 6.65 -0.44
C TRP A 96 -9.20 7.24 0.62
N GLN A 97 -9.28 6.71 1.83
CA GLN A 97 -8.36 7.04 2.91
C GLN A 97 -8.15 5.82 3.80
N SER A 98 -6.92 5.68 4.25
CA SER A 98 -6.50 4.75 5.29
C SER A 98 -7.39 4.83 6.52
N GLU A 99 -7.75 3.68 7.05
CA GLU A 99 -8.48 3.60 8.31
C GLU A 99 -7.48 3.26 9.42
N THR A 100 -7.11 4.25 10.23
CA THR A 100 -6.23 4.01 11.39
C THR A 100 -6.99 3.31 12.50
N GLN A 101 -6.38 2.31 13.14
CA GLN A 101 -7.03 1.58 14.23
C GLN A 101 -7.35 2.51 15.40
N GLU A 102 -8.62 2.58 15.78
CA GLU A 102 -9.05 3.21 17.03
C GLU A 102 -8.34 2.52 18.21
N GLY A 103 -7.40 3.21 18.86
CA GLY A 103 -6.64 2.71 20.01
C GLY A 103 -5.11 2.73 19.86
N LEU A 104 -4.57 2.94 18.66
CA LEU A 104 -3.16 3.31 18.52
C LEU A 104 -3.04 4.81 18.81
N ASN A 105 -2.53 5.18 20.00
CA ASN A 105 -2.26 6.57 20.42
C ASN A 105 -1.14 7.26 19.61
N CYS A 106 -0.86 6.80 18.40
CA CYS A 106 0.20 7.30 17.55
C CYS A 106 -0.43 7.88 16.27
N SER A 107 -0.27 9.18 16.06
CA SER A 107 -0.56 9.78 14.77
C SER A 107 0.43 9.22 13.73
N LEU A 108 -0.10 8.72 12.61
CA LEU A 108 0.71 8.33 11.47
C LEU A 108 0.88 9.54 10.54
N PRO A 109 2.04 9.71 9.89
CA PRO A 109 2.15 10.63 8.77
C PRO A 109 1.14 10.23 7.68
N ASP A 110 0.48 11.22 7.08
CA ASP A 110 -0.48 11.01 5.98
C ASP A 110 0.14 11.49 4.66
N LEU A 111 0.18 10.62 3.67
CA LEU A 111 0.66 10.92 2.31
C LEU A 111 -0.53 10.93 1.34
N MET A 112 -0.57 11.98 0.53
CA MET A 112 -1.58 12.13 -0.52
C MET A 112 -1.10 11.47 -1.82
N LEU A 113 -1.88 10.53 -2.33
CA LEU A 113 -1.68 9.91 -3.63
C LEU A 113 -2.73 10.45 -4.61
N ALA A 114 -2.30 11.34 -5.50
CA ALA A 114 -3.14 11.83 -6.59
C ALA A 114 -3.11 10.83 -7.76
N ILE A 115 -4.29 10.56 -8.33
CA ILE A 115 -4.50 9.68 -9.50
C ILE A 115 -5.32 10.36 -10.59
#